data_AF-A0A1W9W5I1-F1
#
_entry.id   AF-A0A1W9W5I1-F1
#
_cell.length_a   1.000
_cell.length_b   1.000
_cell.length_c   1.000
_cell.angle_alpha   90.00
_cell.angle_beta   90.00
_cell.angle_gamma   90.00
#
_symmetry.space_group_name_H-M   'P 1'
#
loop_
_entity.id
_entity.type
_entity.pdbx_description
1 polymer ?
#
loop_
_entity_poly.entity_id
_entity_poly.type
_entity_poly.pdbx_seq_one_letter_code
_entity_poly.pdbx_strand_id
1 'polypeptide(L)'
;MNSANILGPIWESYLTTVDCLKVASRSIEKNELHLMNRTKFVGSAIDDAKVMISDSRANADDFVIVSLWAIFERKLLEYLQVEGQKLLQRTPTTFNVQVHQKVENEMEYWKSNDVLDLFKSVVNSDLIGNAKQVKKYRDWIAHKNPQKGPPSNVPPQTAYRILSDIITVVEQQHPELKQKANFRRGGNA
;
A
#
# COMPACT_ATOMS: atom_id res chain seq x y z
N MET A 1 17.36 11.13 -12.57
CA MET A 1 16.13 11.56 -11.88
C MET A 1 15.53 10.33 -11.22
N ASN A 2 15.56 10.27 -9.89
CA ASN A 2 15.10 9.10 -9.12
C ASN A 2 13.67 8.75 -9.51
N SER A 3 13.43 7.50 -9.90
CA SER A 3 12.07 6.97 -10.04
C SER A 3 11.38 7.10 -8.68
N ALA A 4 10.48 8.07 -8.56
CA ALA A 4 9.72 8.27 -7.33
C ALA A 4 8.98 6.99 -7.02
N ASN A 5 9.27 6.40 -5.85
CA ASN A 5 8.58 5.21 -5.36
C ASN A 5 7.06 5.40 -5.47
N ILE A 6 6.37 4.48 -6.14
CA ILE A 6 4.93 4.61 -6.40
C ILE A 6 4.09 4.65 -5.13
N LEU A 7 4.59 4.11 -4.02
CA LEU A 7 3.95 4.19 -2.72
C LEU A 7 4.13 5.57 -2.05
N GLY A 8 5.08 6.37 -2.53
CA GLY A 8 5.46 7.68 -1.99
C GLY A 8 4.28 8.64 -1.81
N PRO A 9 3.41 8.88 -2.81
CA PRO A 9 2.26 9.78 -2.66
C PRO A 9 1.30 9.38 -1.52
N ILE A 10 1.05 8.08 -1.33
CA ILE A 10 0.21 7.60 -0.23
C ILE A 10 0.91 7.81 1.11
N TRP A 11 2.22 7.55 1.15
CA TRP A 11 3.03 7.78 2.34
C TRP A 11 3.07 9.25 2.75
N GLU A 12 3.30 10.16 1.82
CA GLU A 12 3.30 11.61 2.09
C GLU A 12 1.93 12.13 2.55
N SER A 13 0.84 11.62 1.97
CA SER A 13 -0.52 11.95 2.42
C SER A 13 -0.78 11.48 3.86
N TYR A 14 -0.31 10.28 4.20
CA TYR A 14 -0.37 9.76 5.57
C TYR A 14 0.46 10.61 6.53
N LEU A 15 1.70 10.95 6.20
CA LEU A 15 2.56 11.81 7.03
C LEU A 15 1.92 13.18 7.27
N THR A 16 1.36 13.79 6.22
CA THR A 16 0.63 15.06 6.32
C THR A 16 -0.56 14.94 7.26
N THR A 17 -1.36 13.88 7.13
CA THR A 17 -2.50 13.60 8.02
C THR A 17 -2.05 13.47 9.47
N VAL A 18 -0.97 12.73 9.71
CA VAL A 18 -0.37 12.55 11.03
C VAL A 18 0.07 13.87 11.64
N ASP A 19 0.72 14.73 10.87
CA ASP A 19 1.19 16.02 11.36
C ASP A 19 0.03 16.97 11.66
N CYS A 20 -1.01 16.98 10.83
CA CYS A 20 -2.25 17.71 11.13
C CYS A 20 -2.88 17.26 12.45
N LEU A 21 -2.95 15.95 12.71
CA LEU A 21 -3.47 15.41 13.97
C LEU A 21 -2.60 15.80 15.18
N LYS A 22 -1.26 15.80 15.03
CA LYS A 22 -0.35 16.29 16.09
C LYS A 22 -0.57 17.77 16.40
N VAL A 23 -0.75 18.60 15.37
CA VAL A 23 -1.02 20.04 15.53
C VAL A 23 -2.34 20.26 16.25
N ALA A 24 -3.41 19.54 15.87
CA ALA A 24 -4.69 19.59 16.55
C ALA A 24 -4.55 19.21 18.04
N SER A 25 -3.86 18.10 18.34
CA SER A 25 -3.64 17.63 19.72
C SER A 25 -2.93 18.68 20.56
N ARG A 26 -1.83 19.24 20.03
CA ARG A 26 -1.05 20.29 20.73
C ARG A 26 -1.86 21.56 20.96
N SER A 27 -2.73 21.92 20.02
CA SER A 27 -3.58 23.11 20.15
C SER A 27 -4.59 22.93 21.27
N ILE A 28 -5.21 21.75 21.38
CA ILE A 28 -6.11 21.40 22.49
C ILE A 28 -5.37 21.38 23.83
N GLU A 29 -4.18 20.76 23.89
CA GLU A 29 -3.37 20.69 25.12
C GLU A 29 -2.94 22.07 25.63
N LYS A 30 -2.65 23.00 24.72
CA LYS A 30 -2.27 24.37 25.06
C LYS A 30 -3.46 25.31 25.24
N ASN A 31 -4.70 24.80 25.15
CA ASN A 31 -5.92 25.59 25.21
C ASN A 31 -6.03 26.68 24.12
N GLU A 32 -5.39 26.46 22.96
CA GLU A 32 -5.44 27.35 21.79
C GLU A 32 -6.69 27.08 20.94
N LEU A 33 -7.86 27.07 21.59
CA LEU A 33 -9.13 26.62 20.99
C LEU A 33 -9.59 27.48 19.80
N HIS A 34 -9.11 28.73 19.71
CA HIS A 34 -9.40 29.62 18.60
C HIS A 34 -8.88 29.07 17.25
N LEU A 35 -7.81 28.26 17.27
CA LEU A 35 -7.28 27.57 16.09
C LEU A 35 -8.18 26.42 15.64
N MET A 36 -9.02 25.90 16.53
CA MET A 36 -9.95 24.80 16.26
C MET A 36 -11.33 25.28 15.83
N ASN A 37 -11.52 26.59 15.63
CA ASN A 37 -12.79 27.15 15.17
C ASN A 37 -13.26 26.48 13.88
N ARG A 38 -14.58 26.21 13.80
CA ARG A 38 -15.23 25.52 12.66
C ARG A 38 -14.74 24.09 12.43
N THR A 39 -14.23 23.43 13.47
CA THR A 39 -13.92 22.00 13.45
C THR A 39 -14.87 21.23 14.37
N LYS A 40 -14.82 19.89 14.28
CA LYS A 40 -15.57 18.98 15.18
C LYS A 40 -15.14 19.05 16.65
N PHE A 41 -14.04 19.75 16.96
CA PHE A 41 -13.50 19.88 18.32
C PHE A 41 -14.10 21.07 19.08
N VAL A 42 -14.82 21.97 18.40
CA VAL A 42 -15.47 23.12 19.04
C VAL A 42 -16.60 22.64 19.94
N GLY A 43 -16.54 23.00 21.22
CA GLY A 43 -17.56 22.63 22.21
C GLY A 43 -17.39 21.22 22.81
N SER A 44 -16.40 20.44 22.36
CA SER A 44 -16.02 19.18 23.01
C SER A 44 -15.22 19.47 24.29
N ALA A 45 -15.33 18.59 25.28
CA ALA A 45 -14.39 18.58 26.39
C ALA A 45 -12.98 18.25 25.88
N ILE A 46 -11.94 18.76 26.56
CA ILE A 46 -10.54 18.53 26.19
C ILE A 46 -10.24 17.03 26.08
N ASP A 47 -10.73 16.23 27.03
CA ASP A 47 -10.49 14.79 27.07
C ASP A 47 -11.19 14.05 25.91
N ASP A 48 -12.43 14.43 25.58
CA ASP A 48 -13.14 13.87 24.43
C ASP A 48 -12.40 14.18 23.12
N ALA A 49 -11.94 15.42 22.96
CA ALA A 49 -11.20 15.83 21.77
C ALA A 49 -9.87 15.06 21.63
N LYS A 50 -9.18 14.78 22.75
CA LYS A 50 -7.97 13.94 22.77
C LYS A 50 -8.27 12.50 22.33
N VAL A 51 -9.34 11.89 22.85
CA VAL A 51 -9.78 10.55 22.45
C VAL A 51 -10.08 10.52 20.95
N MET A 52 -10.85 11.49 20.45
CA MET A 52 -11.17 11.58 19.02
C MET A 52 -9.93 11.70 18.13
N ILE A 53 -8.91 12.45 18.56
CA ILE A 53 -7.65 12.58 17.80
C ILE A 53 -6.83 11.30 17.85
N SER A 54 -6.74 10.66 19.02
CA SER A 54 -6.09 9.37 19.18
C SER A 54 -6.72 8.29 18.28
N ASP A 55 -8.05 8.21 18.27
CA ASP A 55 -8.80 7.27 17.43
C ASP A 55 -8.62 7.59 15.94
N SER A 56 -8.66 8.88 15.58
CA SER A 56 -8.40 9.31 14.20
C SER A 56 -6.99 8.94 13.76
N ARG A 57 -6.01 9.00 14.68
CA ARG A 57 -4.64 8.58 14.41
C ARG A 57 -4.52 7.08 14.21
N ALA A 58 -5.12 6.28 15.09
CA ALA A 58 -5.13 4.82 14.94
C ALA A 58 -5.78 4.39 13.61
N ASN A 59 -6.90 5.03 13.24
CA ASN A 59 -7.56 4.77 11.95
C ASN A 59 -6.69 5.20 10.77
N ALA A 60 -5.96 6.32 10.85
CA ALA A 60 -5.03 6.73 9.80
C ALA A 60 -3.91 5.70 9.59
N ASP A 61 -3.37 5.15 10.69
CA ASP A 61 -2.35 4.08 10.67
C ASP A 61 -2.90 2.80 10.01
N ASP A 62 -4.15 2.40 10.30
CA ASP A 62 -4.81 1.27 9.65
C ASP A 62 -5.00 1.51 8.14
N PHE A 63 -5.57 2.66 7.77
CA PHE A 63 -5.98 2.94 6.39
C PHE A 63 -4.80 3.10 5.44
N VAL A 64 -3.68 3.64 5.91
CA VAL A 64 -2.48 3.74 5.07
C VAL A 64 -1.97 2.34 4.72
N ILE A 65 -2.03 1.35 5.62
CA ILE A 65 -1.57 -0.01 5.33
C ILE A 65 -2.44 -0.67 4.26
N VAL A 66 -3.77 -0.51 4.34
CA VAL A 66 -4.70 -1.00 3.31
C VAL A 66 -4.39 -0.36 1.96
N SER A 67 -4.17 0.95 1.94
CA SER A 67 -3.89 1.71 0.72
C SER A 67 -2.55 1.33 0.09
N LEU A 68 -1.50 1.20 0.91
CA LEU A 68 -0.18 0.74 0.48
C LEU A 68 -0.25 -0.66 -0.12
N TRP A 69 -0.99 -1.57 0.53
CA TRP A 69 -1.18 -2.94 0.03
C TRP A 69 -1.85 -2.97 -1.34
N ALA A 70 -2.93 -2.21 -1.53
CA ALA A 70 -3.67 -2.21 -2.79
C ALA A 70 -2.80 -1.79 -3.98
N ILE A 71 -1.97 -0.75 -3.80
CA ILE A 71 -1.04 -0.30 -4.85
C ILE A 71 0.08 -1.32 -5.07
N PHE A 72 0.62 -1.89 -3.99
CA PHE A 72 1.64 -2.92 -4.06
C PHE A 72 1.16 -4.17 -4.83
N GLU A 73 -0.02 -4.68 -4.49
CA GLU A 73 -0.63 -5.85 -5.15
C GLU A 73 -0.83 -5.58 -6.65
N ARG A 74 -1.36 -4.41 -6.99
CA ARG A 74 -1.51 -4.01 -8.39
C ARG A 74 -0.16 -4.02 -9.12
N LYS A 75 0.91 -3.58 -8.47
CA LYS A 75 2.25 -3.57 -9.07
C LYS A 75 2.82 -4.95 -9.30
N LEU A 76 2.61 -5.89 -8.39
CA LEU A 76 3.03 -7.28 -8.60
C LEU A 76 2.27 -7.90 -9.78
N LEU A 77 0.97 -7.67 -9.89
CA LEU A 77 0.18 -8.16 -11.03
C LEU A 77 0.64 -7.54 -12.35
N GLU A 78 0.91 -6.23 -12.38
CA GLU A 78 1.46 -5.56 -13.57
C GLU A 78 2.83 -6.13 -13.98
N TYR A 79 3.67 -6.51 -13.02
CA TYR A 79 4.92 -7.21 -13.30
C TYR A 79 4.67 -8.59 -13.92
N LEU A 80 3.78 -9.38 -13.34
CA LEU A 80 3.43 -10.70 -13.86
C LEU A 80 2.81 -10.63 -15.26
N GLN A 81 2.08 -9.55 -15.58
CA GLN A 81 1.60 -9.29 -16.95
C GLN A 81 2.76 -9.09 -17.91
N VAL A 82 3.75 -8.26 -17.55
CA VAL A 82 4.93 -8.04 -18.39
C VAL A 82 5.73 -9.34 -18.57
N GLU A 83 5.90 -10.13 -17.51
CA GLU A 83 6.55 -11.44 -17.61
C GLU A 83 5.75 -12.42 -18.48
N GLY A 84 4.43 -12.46 -18.32
CA GLY A 84 3.54 -13.29 -19.12
C GLY A 84 3.65 -12.97 -20.61
N GLN A 85 3.74 -11.69 -20.98
CA GLN A 85 3.89 -11.24 -22.36
C GLN A 85 5.17 -11.77 -23.02
N LYS A 86 6.20 -12.15 -22.25
CA LYS A 86 7.39 -12.82 -22.80
C LYS A 86 7.08 -14.19 -23.41
N LEU A 87 6.01 -14.87 -22.98
CA LEU A 87 5.54 -16.12 -23.61
C LEU A 87 5.10 -15.93 -25.06
N LEU A 88 4.78 -14.69 -25.45
CA LEU A 88 4.41 -14.33 -26.82
C LEU A 88 5.61 -13.86 -27.66
N GLN A 89 6.80 -13.75 -27.06
CA GLN A 89 8.01 -13.36 -27.76
C GLN A 89 8.61 -14.56 -28.50
N ARG A 90 9.15 -14.31 -29.71
CA ARG A 90 9.75 -15.30 -30.63
C ARG A 90 8.77 -16.43 -31.05
N THR A 91 8.16 -16.24 -32.22
CA THR A 91 7.28 -17.19 -32.93
C THR A 91 6.43 -18.08 -31.98
N PRO A 92 5.46 -17.47 -31.26
CA PRO A 92 4.67 -18.20 -30.29
C PRO A 92 3.87 -19.31 -30.95
N THR A 93 3.81 -20.47 -30.30
CA THR A 93 2.90 -21.53 -30.72
C THR A 93 1.46 -21.18 -30.34
N THR A 94 0.47 -21.81 -30.97
CA THR A 94 -0.95 -21.69 -30.58
C THR A 94 -1.16 -22.00 -29.10
N PHE A 95 -0.41 -22.97 -28.56
CA PHE A 95 -0.46 -23.31 -27.14
C PHE A 95 0.05 -22.16 -26.26
N ASN A 96 1.16 -21.49 -26.62
CA ASN A 96 1.66 -20.34 -25.85
C ASN A 96 0.64 -19.21 -25.78
N VAL A 97 -0.06 -18.92 -26.89
CA VAL A 97 -1.12 -17.91 -26.93
C VAL A 97 -2.29 -18.28 -26.00
N GLN A 98 -2.72 -19.54 -26.02
CA GLN A 98 -3.81 -20.01 -25.16
C GLN A 98 -3.43 -19.96 -23.67
N VAL A 99 -2.20 -20.36 -23.32
CA VAL A 99 -1.68 -20.27 -21.94
C VAL A 99 -1.61 -18.81 -21.48
N HIS A 100 -1.06 -17.92 -22.31
CA HIS A 100 -1.00 -16.50 -22.01
C HIS A 100 -2.40 -15.91 -21.74
N GLN A 101 -3.37 -16.17 -22.63
CA GLN A 101 -4.73 -15.68 -22.46
C GLN A 101 -5.37 -16.20 -21.18
N LYS A 102 -5.14 -17.47 -20.84
CA LYS A 102 -5.65 -18.07 -19.60
C LYS A 102 -5.06 -17.38 -18.37
N VAL A 103 -3.75 -17.14 -18.37
CA VAL A 103 -3.04 -16.44 -17.28
C VAL A 103 -3.56 -15.01 -17.13
N GLU A 104 -3.67 -14.25 -18.22
CA GLU A 104 -4.20 -12.87 -18.18
C GLU A 104 -5.64 -12.82 -17.64
N ASN A 105 -6.50 -13.76 -18.03
CA ASN A 105 -7.89 -13.78 -17.58
C ASN A 105 -8.04 -14.18 -16.10
N GLU A 106 -7.09 -14.93 -15.54
CA GLU A 106 -7.21 -15.48 -14.19
C GLU A 106 -6.38 -14.78 -13.13
N MET A 107 -5.33 -14.05 -13.51
CA MET A 107 -4.37 -13.51 -12.55
C MET A 107 -4.97 -12.57 -11.50
N GLU A 108 -6.02 -11.83 -11.84
CA GLU A 108 -6.72 -10.92 -10.92
C GLU A 108 -7.46 -11.69 -9.80
N TYR A 109 -7.69 -12.99 -9.98
CA TYR A 109 -8.31 -13.88 -8.99
C TYR A 109 -7.29 -14.68 -8.17
N TRP A 110 -6.00 -14.55 -8.45
CA TRP A 110 -4.98 -15.28 -7.72
C TRP A 110 -4.91 -14.79 -6.27
N LYS A 111 -4.68 -15.71 -5.34
CA LYS A 111 -4.50 -15.34 -3.93
C LYS A 111 -3.17 -14.60 -3.81
N SER A 112 -3.15 -13.49 -3.08
CA SER A 112 -1.93 -12.68 -2.94
C SER A 112 -0.75 -13.47 -2.36
N ASN A 113 -1.00 -14.49 -1.53
CA ASN A 113 0.08 -15.36 -1.01
C ASN A 113 0.76 -16.17 -2.12
N ASP A 114 -0.02 -16.65 -3.08
CA ASP A 114 0.46 -17.44 -4.21
C ASP A 114 1.22 -16.52 -5.18
N VAL A 115 0.68 -15.32 -5.44
CA VAL A 115 1.37 -14.25 -6.19
C VAL A 115 2.73 -13.97 -5.56
N LEU A 116 2.79 -13.72 -4.25
CA LEU A 116 4.04 -13.44 -3.53
C LEU A 116 5.05 -14.58 -3.61
N ASP A 117 4.60 -15.83 -3.61
CA ASP A 117 5.50 -16.98 -3.70
C ASP A 117 6.21 -17.07 -5.05
N LEU A 118 5.61 -16.57 -6.13
CA LEU A 118 6.27 -16.46 -7.45
C LEU A 118 7.50 -15.54 -7.41
N PHE A 119 7.51 -14.53 -6.54
CA PHE A 119 8.60 -13.56 -6.42
C PHE A 119 9.78 -14.06 -5.58
N LYS A 120 9.71 -15.22 -4.93
CA LYS A 120 10.83 -15.77 -4.14
C LYS A 120 12.08 -16.09 -4.95
N SER A 121 11.95 -16.22 -6.27
CA SER A 121 13.09 -16.42 -7.19
C SER A 121 13.89 -15.14 -7.43
N VAL A 122 13.30 -13.97 -7.20
CA VAL A 122 13.89 -12.65 -7.50
C VAL A 122 14.00 -11.74 -6.27
N VAL A 123 13.23 -12.01 -5.22
CA VAL A 123 13.23 -11.28 -3.96
C VAL A 123 13.60 -12.22 -2.82
N ASN A 124 14.37 -11.71 -1.85
CA ASN A 124 14.72 -12.44 -0.63
C ASN A 124 13.46 -13.01 0.07
N SER A 125 13.50 -14.31 0.40
CA SER A 125 12.39 -15.04 1.01
C SER A 125 11.89 -14.46 2.34
N ASP A 126 12.76 -13.89 3.16
CA ASP A 126 12.39 -13.25 4.42
C ASP A 126 11.58 -11.97 4.16
N LEU A 127 11.94 -11.22 3.12
CA LEU A 127 11.21 -10.02 2.71
C LEU A 127 9.80 -10.37 2.19
N ILE A 128 9.68 -11.47 1.44
CA ILE A 128 8.37 -12.03 1.05
C ILE A 128 7.57 -12.49 2.27
N GLY A 129 8.20 -13.16 3.24
CA GLY A 129 7.59 -13.53 4.51
C GLY A 129 7.05 -12.32 5.28
N ASN A 130 7.82 -11.24 5.33
CA ASN A 130 7.41 -9.98 5.93
C ASN A 130 6.21 -9.35 5.20
N ALA A 131 6.19 -9.35 3.86
CA ALA A 131 5.02 -8.88 3.10
C ALA A 131 3.76 -9.71 3.38
N LYS A 132 3.89 -11.03 3.60
CA LYS A 132 2.76 -11.87 4.03
C LYS A 132 2.22 -11.46 5.41
N GLN A 133 3.07 -10.97 6.32
CA GLN A 133 2.60 -10.39 7.59
C GLN A 133 1.84 -9.07 7.37
N VAL A 134 2.33 -8.20 6.47
CA VAL A 134 1.60 -6.98 6.07
C VAL A 134 0.21 -7.35 5.52
N LYS A 135 0.11 -8.34 4.63
CA LYS A 135 -1.17 -8.87 4.12
C LYS A 135 -2.09 -9.29 5.27
N LYS A 136 -1.58 -10.10 6.18
CA LYS A 136 -2.37 -10.64 7.29
C LYS A 136 -2.95 -9.52 8.16
N TYR A 137 -2.16 -8.47 8.41
CA TYR A 137 -2.62 -7.29 9.13
C TYR A 137 -3.67 -6.51 8.32
N ARG A 138 -3.46 -6.29 7.01
CA ARG A 138 -4.44 -5.68 6.09
C ARG A 138 -5.77 -6.44 6.06
N ASP A 139 -5.73 -7.76 5.99
CA ASP A 139 -6.94 -8.60 6.02
C ASP A 139 -7.67 -8.42 7.35
N TRP A 140 -6.94 -8.37 8.47
CA TRP A 140 -7.52 -8.10 9.77
C TRP A 140 -8.16 -6.71 9.84
N ILE A 141 -7.52 -5.65 9.31
CA ILE A 141 -8.12 -4.31 9.21
C ILE A 141 -9.39 -4.33 8.36
N ALA A 142 -9.39 -5.05 7.25
CA ALA A 142 -10.56 -5.12 6.35
C ALA A 142 -11.75 -5.85 6.98
N HIS A 143 -11.49 -6.81 7.88
CA HIS A 143 -12.53 -7.64 8.48
C HIS A 143 -12.86 -7.29 9.94
N LYS A 144 -12.02 -6.47 10.62
CA LYS A 144 -12.07 -6.06 12.05
C LYS A 144 -12.87 -7.03 12.91
N ASN A 145 -12.50 -8.31 12.92
CA ASN A 145 -13.26 -9.31 13.66
C ASN A 145 -13.00 -9.10 15.17
N PRO A 146 -14.02 -8.70 15.95
CA PRO A 146 -13.84 -8.38 17.37
C PRO A 146 -13.48 -9.61 18.22
N GLN A 147 -13.68 -10.83 17.71
CA GLN A 147 -13.35 -12.08 18.40
C GLN A 147 -11.91 -12.56 18.13
N LYS A 148 -11.19 -11.96 17.17
CA LYS A 148 -9.80 -12.30 16.87
C LYS A 148 -8.92 -11.08 17.15
N GLY A 149 -8.04 -11.23 18.14
CA GLY A 149 -7.01 -10.22 18.42
C GLY A 149 -6.20 -9.90 17.16
N PRO A 150 -5.68 -8.67 17.05
CA PRO A 150 -4.87 -8.29 15.90
C PRO A 150 -3.68 -9.25 15.77
N PRO A 151 -3.29 -9.64 14.53
CA PRO A 151 -1.98 -10.24 14.33
C PRO A 151 -0.89 -9.26 14.79
N SER A 152 0.36 -9.72 14.91
CA SER A 152 1.51 -8.86 15.27
C SER A 152 1.42 -7.52 14.53
N ASN A 153 1.28 -6.44 15.31
CA ASN A 153 1.04 -5.11 14.76
C ASN A 153 2.17 -4.77 13.78
N VAL A 154 1.80 -4.31 12.58
CA VAL A 154 2.74 -3.87 11.56
C VAL A 154 2.69 -2.34 11.51
N PRO A 155 3.69 -1.63 12.05
CA PRO A 155 3.69 -0.17 11.97
C PRO A 155 3.64 0.32 10.52
N PRO A 156 2.92 1.42 10.20
CA PRO A 156 2.83 1.97 8.85
C PRO A 156 4.17 2.17 8.15
N GLN A 157 5.18 2.68 8.87
CA GLN A 157 6.53 2.87 8.35
C GLN A 157 7.19 1.54 7.95
N THR A 158 6.97 0.50 8.74
CA THR A 158 7.48 -0.84 8.46
C THR A 158 6.80 -1.43 7.23
N ALA A 159 5.47 -1.31 7.12
CA ALA A 159 4.74 -1.71 5.92
C ALA A 159 5.23 -0.96 4.67
N TYR A 160 5.31 0.36 4.73
CA TYR A 160 5.82 1.19 3.64
C TYR A 160 7.21 0.72 3.18
N ARG A 161 8.15 0.53 4.10
CA ARG A 161 9.51 0.08 3.78
C ARG A 161 9.50 -1.30 3.11
N ILE A 162 8.86 -2.30 3.73
CA ILE A 162 8.82 -3.67 3.19
C ILE A 162 8.29 -3.70 1.76
N LEU A 163 7.13 -3.06 1.53
CA LEU A 163 6.50 -3.09 0.21
C LEU A 163 7.32 -2.30 -0.83
N SER A 164 7.93 -1.19 -0.41
CA SER A 164 8.81 -0.37 -1.25
C SER A 164 10.08 -1.11 -1.67
N ASP A 165 10.69 -1.84 -0.74
CA ASP A 165 11.91 -2.61 -0.98
C ASP A 165 11.63 -3.70 -2.03
N ILE A 166 10.49 -4.40 -1.92
CA ILE A 166 10.07 -5.39 -2.91
C ILE A 166 9.85 -4.75 -4.29
N ILE A 167 9.07 -3.66 -4.37
CA ILE A 167 8.83 -2.96 -5.64
C ILE A 167 10.14 -2.54 -6.29
N THR A 168 11.08 -2.02 -5.49
CA THR A 168 12.40 -1.58 -5.98
C THR A 168 13.17 -2.73 -6.62
N VAL A 169 13.21 -3.90 -5.97
CA VAL A 169 13.89 -5.09 -6.52
C VAL A 169 13.22 -5.55 -7.81
N VAL A 170 11.89 -5.60 -7.82
CA VAL A 170 11.09 -6.02 -8.98
C VAL A 170 11.28 -5.07 -10.17
N GLU A 171 11.28 -3.76 -9.94
CA GLU A 171 11.51 -2.75 -10.99
C GLU A 171 12.96 -2.71 -11.51
N GLN A 172 13.94 -3.20 -10.74
CA GLN A 172 15.31 -3.34 -11.23
C GLN A 172 15.43 -4.44 -12.30
N GLN A 173 14.59 -5.47 -12.24
CA GLN A 173 14.55 -6.53 -13.25
C GLN A 173 13.89 -6.05 -14.57
N HIS A 174 12.95 -5.10 -14.48
CA HIS A 174 12.12 -4.64 -15.59
C HIS A 174 12.02 -3.10 -15.66
N PRO A 175 13.05 -2.40 -16.18
CA PRO A 175 13.09 -0.93 -16.24
C PRO A 175 11.92 -0.29 -17.00
N GLU A 176 11.31 -0.99 -17.94
CA GLU A 176 10.12 -0.56 -18.70
C GLU A 176 8.89 -0.32 -17.81
N LEU A 177 8.80 -0.96 -16.65
CA LEU A 177 7.73 -0.74 -15.67
C LEU A 177 7.83 0.64 -14.98
N LYS A 178 9.03 1.25 -14.97
CA LYS A 178 9.25 2.60 -14.44
C LYS A 178 8.62 3.69 -15.33
N GLN A 179 8.46 3.44 -16.63
CA GLN A 179 7.99 4.44 -17.59
C GLN A 179 6.45 4.58 -17.64
N LYS A 180 5.70 3.48 -17.45
CA LYS A 180 4.22 3.51 -17.45
C LYS A 180 3.63 4.30 -16.28
N ALA A 181 4.36 4.47 -15.17
CA ALA A 181 3.92 5.27 -14.03
C ALA A 181 3.88 6.79 -14.33
N ASN A 182 4.75 7.26 -15.24
CA ASN A 182 4.83 8.69 -15.60
C ASN A 182 3.79 9.10 -16.66
N PHE A 183 3.36 8.17 -17.52
CA PHE A 183 2.40 8.48 -18.60
C PHE A 183 0.97 8.75 -18.09
N ARG A 184 0.56 8.18 -16.95
CA ARG A 184 -0.76 8.43 -16.35
C ARG A 184 -0.87 9.76 -15.59
N ARG A 185 0.24 10.49 -15.40
CA ARG A 185 0.24 11.83 -14.77
C ARG A 185 0.18 12.99 -15.78
N GLY A 186 0.23 12.73 -17.09
CA GLY A 186 0.24 13.75 -18.14
C GLY A 186 -1.08 13.96 -18.89
N GLY A 187 -2.15 13.25 -18.52
CA GLY A 187 -3.45 13.33 -19.19
C GLY A 187 -4.45 14.13 -18.36
N ASN A 188 -4.25 15.45 -18.28
CA ASN A 188 -5.27 16.49 -18.06
C ASN A 188 -4.52 17.83 -18.08
N ALA A 189 -4.30 18.33 -19.30
CA ALA A 189 -4.11 19.74 -19.57
C ALA A 189 -5.45 20.27 -20.10
#